data_AF-A0A958QC37-F1
#
_entry.id   AF-A0A958QC37-F1
#
_cell.length_a   1.000
_cell.length_b   1.000
_cell.length_c   1.000
_cell.angle_alpha   90.00
_cell.angle_beta   90.00
_cell.angle_gamma   90.00
#
_symmetry.space_group_name_H-M   'P 1'
#
loop_
_entity.id
_entity.type
_entity.pdbx_description
1 polymer ?
#
loop_
_entity_poly.entity_id
_entity_poly.type
_entity_poly.pdbx_seq_one_letter_code
_entity_poly.pdbx_strand_id
1 'polypeptide(L)'
;PDNTFAYDGPDPYLFVAADKGTATFSDIANSLSADFGFWLGDSFASGGSIGYDHKKYGITARGTWESIYRHFADIGINVNEPFSVVGIGDMSGDVFGNGMLQHRTISLRAAFDHRHIFIDPEPKNLDASYDERKRLFELRGSSWRDYNSDLISEGGGVFDRNAKEIQITPQMREALSIPADAGDVMSGEDLIRHILRANVDLLYNGGIGTYVKANKEGHTAAKDPSNDRVRINSDELRCRVVGEGGNLGFTAAARNQASRTVRLNSDAIDNGAGVGLSNLEVIYKMALAPAVREERLTPEDRNTLILASDEFAVESVLSQSRRHSLLLTMAEAESPRKLGYFESLIDNLEKLKLIDRKLDNLPTREEFQLRRAEQRGLTRPELAKCMAVVKIWTKDILLGSDILDSEELKPFLHDYFPPQIRERFSSDLDTHPLRREIVATQLTNFLVDSLG
;
A
#
# COMPACT_ATOMS: atom_id res chain seq x y z
N PRO A 1 24.13 -23.60 -0.81
CA PRO A 1 25.47 -23.59 -1.44
C PRO A 1 26.53 -23.86 -0.37
N ASP A 2 27.67 -24.47 -0.70
CA ASP A 2 28.65 -24.94 0.29
C ASP A 2 29.27 -23.82 1.15
N ASN A 3 29.19 -22.57 0.69
CA ASN A 3 29.67 -21.38 1.41
C ASN A 3 28.54 -20.51 1.99
N THR A 4 27.32 -21.04 2.13
CA THR A 4 26.20 -20.30 2.72
C THR A 4 26.28 -20.35 4.24
N PHE A 5 26.54 -19.20 4.87
CA PHE A 5 26.38 -19.03 6.31
C PHE A 5 24.91 -18.77 6.63
N ALA A 6 24.24 -19.74 7.26
CA ALA A 6 22.92 -19.56 7.83
C ALA A 6 23.07 -19.08 9.27
N TYR A 7 22.56 -17.88 9.56
CA TYR A 7 22.56 -17.31 10.92
C TYR A 7 21.38 -17.82 11.76
N ASP A 8 20.34 -18.31 11.08
CA ASP A 8 19.11 -18.82 11.68
C ASP A 8 19.07 -20.35 11.60
N GLY A 9 18.19 -20.96 12.40
CA GLY A 9 17.88 -22.39 12.26
C GLY A 9 17.23 -22.71 10.90
N PRO A 10 17.06 -24.00 10.56
CA PRO A 10 16.29 -24.36 9.38
C PRO A 10 14.84 -23.86 9.53
N ASP A 11 14.52 -22.79 8.82
CA ASP A 11 13.15 -22.27 8.68
C ASP A 11 12.56 -22.78 7.36
N PRO A 12 11.67 -23.79 7.40
CA PRO A 12 11.03 -24.31 6.21
C PRO A 12 9.85 -23.43 5.76
N TYR A 13 9.60 -22.28 6.38
CA TYR A 13 8.49 -21.40 6.03
C TYR A 13 8.98 -20.17 5.24
N LEU A 14 9.41 -20.42 4.00
CA LEU A 14 9.64 -19.37 3.01
C LEU A 14 8.38 -19.26 2.13
N PHE A 15 7.73 -18.10 2.18
CA PHE A 15 6.57 -17.80 1.35
C PHE A 15 6.92 -16.74 0.30
N VAL A 16 6.60 -17.02 -0.96
CA VAL A 16 6.95 -16.14 -2.09
C VAL A 16 5.66 -15.61 -2.74
N ALA A 17 5.59 -14.32 -3.03
CA ALA A 17 4.46 -13.75 -3.76
C ALA A 17 4.93 -13.26 -5.15
N ALA A 18 4.01 -13.29 -6.11
CA ALA A 18 4.25 -12.67 -7.40
C ALA A 18 4.41 -11.14 -7.27
N ASP A 19 5.37 -10.59 -8.00
CA ASP A 19 5.51 -9.16 -8.28
C ASP A 19 5.26 -8.89 -9.78
N LYS A 20 5.27 -7.61 -10.19
CA LYS A 20 5.05 -7.14 -11.54
C LYS A 20 5.87 -7.93 -12.56
N GLY A 21 5.16 -8.61 -13.48
CA GLY A 21 5.76 -9.40 -14.56
C GLY A 21 6.16 -10.83 -14.17
N THR A 22 5.85 -11.27 -12.95
CA THR A 22 6.26 -12.58 -12.42
C THR A 22 5.10 -13.49 -11.99
N ALA A 23 3.84 -13.10 -12.21
CA ALA A 23 2.67 -13.92 -11.86
C ALA A 23 2.72 -15.35 -12.41
N THR A 24 3.26 -15.53 -13.63
CA THR A 24 3.47 -16.87 -14.22
C THR A 24 4.51 -17.72 -13.50
N PHE A 25 5.36 -17.12 -12.66
CA PHE A 25 6.37 -17.85 -11.89
C PHE A 25 5.83 -18.45 -10.59
N SER A 26 4.72 -17.93 -10.04
CA SER A 26 4.08 -18.55 -8.88
C SER A 26 3.59 -19.96 -9.18
N ASP A 27 3.03 -20.18 -10.37
CA ASP A 27 2.61 -21.53 -10.81
C ASP A 27 3.79 -22.49 -10.94
N ILE A 28 4.91 -22.00 -11.49
CA ILE A 28 6.15 -22.78 -11.61
C ILE A 28 6.70 -23.11 -10.21
N ALA A 29 6.73 -22.13 -9.31
CA ALA A 29 7.21 -22.31 -7.94
C ALA A 29 6.36 -23.33 -7.17
N ASN A 30 5.03 -23.27 -7.32
CA ASN A 30 4.09 -24.22 -6.74
C ASN A 30 4.26 -25.63 -7.32
N SER A 31 4.45 -25.77 -8.63
CA SER A 31 4.73 -27.06 -9.27
C SER A 31 6.03 -27.68 -8.73
N LEU A 32 7.11 -26.89 -8.66
CA LEU A 32 8.39 -27.37 -8.13
C LEU A 32 8.28 -27.78 -6.67
N SER A 33 7.60 -26.97 -5.85
CA SER A 33 7.32 -27.30 -4.44
C SER A 33 6.62 -28.66 -4.31
N ALA A 34 5.59 -28.92 -5.12
CA ALA A 34 4.90 -30.20 -5.16
C ALA A 34 5.81 -31.35 -5.65
N ASP A 35 6.56 -31.15 -6.74
CA ASP A 35 7.45 -32.15 -7.34
C ASP A 35 8.57 -32.59 -6.38
N PHE A 36 9.09 -31.66 -5.57
CA PHE A 36 10.09 -31.94 -4.54
C PHE A 36 9.50 -32.48 -3.23
N GLY A 37 8.18 -32.66 -3.14
CA GLY A 37 7.49 -33.12 -1.93
C GLY A 37 7.60 -32.14 -0.77
N PHE A 38 7.75 -30.84 -1.06
CA PHE A 38 7.80 -29.81 -0.04
C PHE A 38 6.41 -29.64 0.62
N TRP A 39 6.41 -29.45 1.94
CA TRP A 39 5.20 -29.54 2.75
C TRP A 39 4.14 -28.47 2.44
N LEU A 40 4.54 -27.31 1.89
CA LEU A 40 3.61 -26.27 1.44
C LEU A 40 2.92 -26.62 0.11
N GLY A 41 3.47 -27.55 -0.69
CA GLY A 41 2.90 -27.94 -1.98
C GLY A 41 2.58 -26.70 -2.84
N ASP A 42 1.32 -26.58 -3.25
CA ASP A 42 0.83 -25.47 -4.08
C ASP A 42 0.43 -24.19 -3.30
N SER A 43 0.73 -24.18 -2.00
CA SER A 43 0.63 -23.00 -1.12
C SER A 43 1.97 -22.26 -0.99
N PHE A 44 3.02 -22.73 -1.68
CA PHE A 44 4.36 -22.16 -1.58
C PHE A 44 4.44 -20.71 -2.11
N ALA A 45 3.65 -20.40 -3.16
CA ALA A 45 3.55 -19.07 -3.72
C ALA A 45 2.12 -18.62 -4.00
N SER A 46 1.78 -17.36 -3.66
CA SER A 46 0.50 -16.73 -4.05
C SER A 46 0.59 -16.00 -5.38
N GLY A 47 -0.58 -15.61 -5.91
CA GLY A 47 -0.68 -14.79 -7.12
C GLY A 47 -0.35 -15.56 -8.40
N GLY A 48 -0.45 -16.88 -8.37
CA GLY A 48 -0.46 -17.74 -9.55
C GLY A 48 -1.80 -17.75 -10.27
N SER A 49 -1.99 -18.66 -11.23
CA SER A 49 -3.26 -18.84 -11.94
C SER A 49 -4.41 -19.34 -11.06
N ILE A 50 -4.07 -19.90 -9.89
CA ILE A 50 -5.02 -20.40 -8.89
C ILE A 50 -4.86 -19.57 -7.62
N GLY A 51 -5.77 -18.61 -7.40
CA GLY A 51 -5.70 -17.69 -6.27
C GLY A 51 -6.50 -16.40 -6.46
N TYR A 52 -6.26 -15.42 -5.61
CA TYR A 52 -6.89 -14.11 -5.72
C TYR A 52 -6.07 -13.17 -6.63
N ASP A 53 -6.65 -12.75 -7.75
CA ASP A 53 -6.02 -11.80 -8.67
C ASP A 53 -6.12 -10.37 -8.13
N HIS A 54 -5.00 -9.80 -7.71
CA HIS A 54 -4.94 -8.46 -7.11
C HIS A 54 -5.48 -7.36 -8.04
N LYS A 55 -5.29 -7.48 -9.36
CA LYS A 55 -5.78 -6.52 -10.34
C LYS A 55 -7.27 -6.66 -10.56
N LYS A 56 -7.78 -7.89 -10.62
CA LYS A 56 -9.23 -8.17 -10.70
C LYS A 56 -9.97 -7.62 -9.48
N TYR A 57 -9.41 -7.82 -8.29
CA TYR A 57 -10.02 -7.37 -7.04
C TYR A 57 -9.71 -5.90 -6.71
N GLY A 58 -8.70 -5.32 -7.37
CA GLY A 58 -8.18 -3.99 -7.12
C GLY A 58 -7.70 -3.79 -5.69
N ILE A 59 -7.24 -4.85 -5.03
CA ILE A 59 -7.18 -4.88 -3.56
C ILE A 59 -6.17 -3.89 -2.99
N THR A 60 -5.02 -3.74 -3.63
CA THR A 60 -4.00 -2.78 -3.21
C THR A 60 -4.55 -1.35 -3.30
N ALA A 61 -5.17 -1.02 -4.43
CA ALA A 61 -5.77 0.30 -4.62
C ALA A 61 -6.91 0.56 -3.62
N ARG A 62 -7.81 -0.42 -3.41
CA ARG A 62 -8.90 -0.32 -2.44
C ARG A 62 -8.37 -0.13 -1.02
N GLY A 63 -7.33 -0.87 -0.62
CA GLY A 63 -6.64 -0.68 0.66
C GLY A 63 -6.10 0.74 0.82
N THR A 64 -5.46 1.28 -0.22
CA THR A 64 -4.97 2.67 -0.22
C THR A 64 -6.12 3.66 -0.08
N TRP A 65 -7.26 3.38 -0.71
CA TRP A 65 -8.44 4.21 -0.59
C TRP A 65 -9.07 4.21 0.80
N GLU A 66 -8.97 3.13 1.58
CA GLU A 66 -9.39 3.13 3.00
C GLU A 66 -8.63 4.19 3.81
N SER A 67 -7.33 4.37 3.53
CA SER A 67 -6.52 5.45 4.10
C SER A 67 -6.95 6.83 3.58
N ILE A 68 -7.16 6.97 2.27
CA ILE A 68 -7.60 8.24 1.65
C ILE A 68 -8.96 8.67 2.21
N TYR A 69 -9.92 7.76 2.38
CA TYR A 69 -11.23 8.06 2.96
C TYR A 69 -11.10 8.64 4.36
N ARG A 70 -10.22 8.08 5.20
CA ARG A 70 -9.94 8.65 6.53
C ARG A 70 -9.38 10.06 6.40
N HIS A 71 -8.34 10.26 5.58
CA HIS A 71 -7.71 11.57 5.42
C HIS A 71 -8.64 12.64 4.87
N PHE A 72 -9.48 12.30 3.90
CA PHE A 72 -10.50 13.19 3.34
C PHE A 72 -11.57 13.55 4.38
N ALA A 73 -12.06 12.56 5.12
CA ALA A 73 -13.01 12.79 6.21
C ALA A 73 -12.44 13.75 7.26
N ASP A 74 -11.16 13.60 7.62
CA ASP A 74 -10.48 14.46 8.62
C ASP A 74 -10.32 15.93 8.17
N ILE A 75 -10.51 16.24 6.88
CA ILE A 75 -10.41 17.60 6.32
C ILE A 75 -11.67 18.06 5.58
N GLY A 76 -12.78 17.32 5.75
CA GLY A 76 -14.07 17.68 5.20
C GLY A 76 -14.19 17.56 3.67
N ILE A 77 -13.39 16.71 3.02
CA ILE A 77 -13.58 16.39 1.60
C ILE A 77 -14.56 15.21 1.49
N ASN A 78 -15.64 15.41 0.72
CA ASN A 78 -16.59 14.37 0.40
C ASN A 78 -16.22 13.73 -0.95
N VAL A 79 -15.92 12.42 -0.96
CA VAL A 79 -15.59 11.70 -2.21
C VAL A 79 -16.75 11.64 -3.20
N ASN A 80 -17.99 11.91 -2.77
CA ASN A 80 -19.15 11.96 -3.66
C ASN A 80 -19.29 13.31 -4.38
N GLU A 81 -18.41 14.27 -4.10
CA GLU A 81 -18.31 15.56 -4.80
C GLU A 81 -17.00 15.60 -5.60
N PRO A 82 -16.91 16.42 -6.67
CA PRO A 82 -15.67 16.55 -7.43
C PRO A 82 -14.47 16.96 -6.57
N PHE A 83 -13.36 16.24 -6.69
CA PHE A 83 -12.08 16.57 -6.06
C PHE A 83 -10.92 16.38 -7.05
N SER A 84 -9.89 17.22 -6.89
CA SER A 84 -8.76 17.30 -7.82
C SER A 84 -7.69 16.26 -7.51
N VAL A 85 -7.19 15.58 -8.55
CA VAL A 85 -6.19 14.52 -8.42
C VAL A 85 -5.05 14.73 -9.41
N VAL A 86 -3.81 14.52 -8.95
CA VAL A 86 -2.68 14.22 -9.82
C VAL A 86 -2.11 12.83 -9.51
N GLY A 87 -1.56 12.18 -10.52
CA GLY A 87 -1.26 10.76 -10.48
C GLY A 87 0.16 10.39 -10.91
N ILE A 88 0.71 9.35 -10.28
CA ILE A 88 1.92 8.65 -10.73
C ILE A 88 1.50 7.26 -11.19
N GLY A 89 1.50 7.02 -12.50
CA GLY A 89 1.10 5.76 -13.11
C GLY A 89 0.31 5.93 -14.41
N ASP A 90 -0.24 4.81 -14.87
CA ASP A 90 -1.03 4.72 -16.10
C ASP A 90 -2.25 3.81 -15.91
N MET A 91 -3.30 4.01 -16.70
CA MET A 91 -4.54 3.25 -16.59
C MET A 91 -4.37 1.74 -16.86
N SER A 92 -3.30 1.28 -17.52
CA SER A 92 -3.08 -0.16 -17.70
C SER A 92 -2.52 -0.84 -16.43
N GLY A 93 -1.95 -0.05 -15.51
CA GLY A 93 -1.40 -0.50 -14.24
C GLY A 93 -2.48 -0.97 -13.26
N ASP A 94 -2.15 -1.99 -12.46
CA ASP A 94 -3.04 -2.52 -11.43
C ASP A 94 -3.42 -1.43 -10.41
N VAL A 95 -2.44 -0.92 -9.67
CA VAL A 95 -2.68 0.02 -8.57
C VAL A 95 -3.25 1.34 -9.08
N PHE A 96 -2.61 1.94 -10.09
CA PHE A 96 -3.07 3.21 -10.65
C PHE A 96 -4.46 3.10 -11.29
N GLY A 97 -4.67 2.11 -12.14
CA GLY A 97 -5.92 1.92 -12.85
C GLY A 97 -7.10 1.67 -11.90
N ASN A 98 -6.95 0.71 -10.98
CA ASN A 98 -7.96 0.45 -9.95
C ASN A 98 -8.19 1.66 -9.03
N GLY A 99 -7.13 2.39 -8.70
CA GLY A 99 -7.20 3.60 -7.87
C GLY A 99 -8.00 4.72 -8.53
N MET A 100 -7.80 4.94 -9.82
CA MET A 100 -8.53 5.96 -10.58
C MET A 100 -9.98 5.56 -10.92
N LEU A 101 -10.35 4.29 -10.76
CA LEU A 101 -11.71 3.79 -10.99
C LEU A 101 -12.54 3.63 -9.71
N GLN A 102 -12.05 4.08 -8.55
CA GLN A 102 -12.85 4.02 -7.32
C GLN A 102 -14.03 4.99 -7.31
N HIS A 103 -13.86 6.18 -7.90
CA HIS A 103 -14.87 7.24 -7.87
C HIS A 103 -15.02 7.92 -9.23
N ARG A 104 -16.28 8.14 -9.62
CA ARG A 104 -16.65 8.91 -10.82
C ARG A 104 -16.33 10.39 -10.68
N THR A 105 -16.29 10.91 -9.46
CA THR A 105 -16.03 12.31 -9.09
C THR A 105 -14.55 12.72 -9.13
N ILE A 106 -13.65 11.78 -9.43
CA ILE A 106 -12.22 12.08 -9.60
C ILE A 106 -12.03 13.04 -10.78
N SER A 107 -11.57 14.25 -10.48
CA SER A 107 -11.09 15.21 -11.46
C SER A 107 -9.59 15.03 -11.65
N LEU A 108 -9.20 14.09 -12.52
CA LEU A 108 -7.80 13.77 -12.80
C LEU A 108 -7.17 14.86 -13.67
N ARG A 109 -6.42 15.78 -13.04
CA ARG A 109 -5.82 16.95 -13.70
C ARG A 109 -4.56 16.60 -14.47
N ALA A 110 -3.76 15.69 -13.93
CA ALA A 110 -2.58 15.19 -14.60
C ALA A 110 -2.18 13.81 -14.09
N ALA A 111 -1.52 13.04 -14.94
CA ALA A 111 -0.84 11.81 -14.55
C ALA A 111 0.41 11.60 -15.40
N PHE A 112 1.37 10.83 -14.91
CA PHE A 112 2.53 10.46 -15.73
C PHE A 112 3.01 9.05 -15.41
N ASP A 113 3.54 8.37 -16.43
CA ASP A 113 4.23 7.09 -16.29
C ASP A 113 5.69 7.21 -16.77
N HIS A 114 6.30 6.08 -17.12
CA HIS A 114 7.66 6.04 -17.66
C HIS A 114 7.74 6.50 -19.13
N ARG A 115 6.60 6.71 -19.80
CA ARG A 115 6.50 7.01 -21.24
C ARG A 115 5.88 8.38 -21.51
N HIS A 116 4.80 8.70 -20.81
CA HIS A 116 3.91 9.79 -21.16
C HIS A 116 3.51 10.64 -19.96
N ILE A 117 3.10 11.87 -20.26
CA ILE A 117 2.48 12.82 -19.35
C ILE A 117 1.08 13.11 -19.90
N PHE A 118 0.04 12.76 -19.15
CA PHE A 118 -1.35 13.10 -19.41
C PHE A 118 -1.71 14.37 -18.63
N ILE A 119 -2.33 15.35 -19.29
CA ILE A 119 -2.87 16.56 -18.64
C ILE A 119 -4.27 16.84 -19.18
N ASP A 120 -5.22 16.94 -18.27
CA ASP A 120 -6.58 17.42 -18.52
C ASP A 120 -6.85 18.61 -17.57
N PRO A 121 -6.61 19.86 -18.03
CA PRO A 121 -6.59 21.03 -17.16
C PRO A 121 -7.88 21.24 -16.36
N GLU A 122 -9.05 21.00 -16.96
CA GLU A 122 -10.38 21.12 -16.36
C GLU A 122 -11.34 20.06 -16.92
N PRO A 123 -11.32 18.81 -16.37
CA PRO A 123 -12.15 17.72 -16.84
C PRO A 123 -13.64 18.10 -16.81
N LYS A 124 -14.25 18.30 -17.99
CA LYS A 124 -15.60 18.90 -18.13
C LYS A 124 -16.75 17.95 -17.78
N ASN A 125 -16.59 16.67 -18.08
CA ASN A 125 -17.60 15.64 -17.84
C ASN A 125 -16.94 14.44 -17.17
N LEU A 126 -17.04 14.39 -15.84
CA LEU A 126 -16.37 13.38 -15.03
C LEU A 126 -16.89 11.96 -15.28
N ASP A 127 -18.16 11.81 -15.66
CA ASP A 127 -18.72 10.52 -16.06
C ASP A 127 -18.09 10.00 -17.35
N ALA A 128 -17.98 10.87 -18.37
CA ALA A 128 -17.31 10.52 -19.62
C ALA A 128 -15.81 10.24 -19.40
N SER A 129 -15.13 11.05 -18.58
CA SER A 129 -13.72 10.81 -18.22
C SER A 129 -13.54 9.52 -17.41
N TYR A 130 -14.51 9.13 -16.58
CA TYR A 130 -14.50 7.83 -15.89
C TYR A 130 -14.67 6.68 -16.88
N ASP A 131 -15.66 6.74 -17.76
CA ASP A 131 -15.94 5.67 -18.72
C ASP A 131 -14.76 5.49 -19.70
N GLU A 132 -14.09 6.59 -20.08
CA GLU A 132 -12.87 6.54 -20.89
C GLU A 132 -11.67 5.94 -20.14
N ARG A 133 -11.45 6.33 -18.88
CA ARG A 133 -10.43 5.68 -18.03
C ARG A 133 -10.70 4.18 -17.88
N LYS A 134 -11.97 3.78 -17.73
CA LYS A 134 -12.37 2.37 -17.66
C LYS A 134 -12.06 1.65 -18.97
N ARG A 135 -12.40 2.25 -20.12
CA ARG A 135 -12.05 1.69 -21.44
C ARG A 135 -10.54 1.47 -21.58
N LEU A 136 -9.71 2.42 -21.13
CA LEU A 136 -8.25 2.27 -21.15
C LEU A 136 -7.77 1.15 -20.21
N PHE A 137 -8.35 1.03 -19.02
CA PHE A 137 -8.00 -0.04 -18.07
C PHE A 137 -8.26 -1.44 -18.64
N GLU A 138 -9.36 -1.61 -19.36
CA GLU A 138 -9.77 -2.87 -20.00
C GLU A 138 -9.02 -3.14 -21.32
N LEU A 139 -8.52 -2.10 -21.99
CA LEU A 139 -7.77 -2.23 -23.23
C LEU A 139 -6.35 -2.78 -22.96
N ARG A 140 -6.10 -4.01 -23.43
CA ARG A 140 -4.81 -4.69 -23.26
C ARG A 140 -3.65 -3.89 -23.90
N GLY A 141 -2.64 -3.58 -23.09
CA GLY A 141 -1.43 -2.87 -23.56
C GLY A 141 -1.63 -1.38 -23.78
N SER A 142 -2.72 -0.81 -23.28
CA SER A 142 -3.03 0.62 -23.39
C SER A 142 -1.96 1.51 -22.74
N SER A 143 -2.02 2.77 -23.11
CA SER A 143 -1.20 3.85 -22.60
C SER A 143 -2.00 5.14 -22.58
N TRP A 144 -1.44 6.20 -22.00
CA TRP A 144 -2.05 7.53 -22.08
C TRP A 144 -2.29 8.01 -23.51
N ARG A 145 -1.50 7.56 -24.51
CA ARG A 145 -1.72 7.93 -25.93
C ARG A 145 -3.01 7.37 -26.51
N ASP A 146 -3.58 6.34 -25.90
CA ASP A 146 -4.83 5.75 -26.33
C ASP A 146 -6.05 6.49 -25.78
N TYR A 147 -5.86 7.47 -24.88
CA TYR A 147 -6.94 8.30 -24.31
C TYR A 147 -7.59 9.15 -25.41
N ASN A 148 -8.93 9.16 -25.44
CA ASN A 148 -9.68 9.93 -26.40
C ASN A 148 -9.44 11.44 -26.20
N SER A 149 -8.72 12.06 -27.13
CA SER A 149 -8.35 13.48 -27.09
C SER A 149 -9.55 14.42 -27.07
N ASP A 150 -10.69 14.01 -27.61
CA ASP A 150 -11.91 14.84 -27.65
C ASP A 150 -12.52 15.04 -26.25
N LEU A 151 -12.17 14.18 -25.29
CA LEU A 151 -12.59 14.28 -23.89
C LEU A 151 -11.61 15.11 -23.03
N ILE A 152 -10.42 15.41 -23.54
CA ILE A 152 -9.44 16.24 -22.84
C ILE A 152 -9.88 17.70 -22.96
N SER A 153 -9.90 18.42 -21.85
CA SER A 153 -10.26 19.83 -21.85
C SER A 153 -9.25 20.71 -22.59
N GLU A 154 -9.69 21.93 -22.90
CA GLU A 154 -8.90 22.88 -23.69
C GLU A 154 -7.53 23.14 -23.07
N GLY A 155 -6.50 23.13 -23.92
CA GLY A 155 -5.12 23.34 -23.52
C GLY A 155 -4.47 22.12 -22.87
N GLY A 156 -5.17 21.00 -22.72
CA GLY A 156 -4.62 19.71 -22.27
C GLY A 156 -4.02 18.87 -23.39
N GLY A 157 -3.55 17.68 -23.04
CA GLY A 157 -3.05 16.70 -24.00
C GLY A 157 -2.23 15.58 -23.38
N VAL A 158 -1.65 14.77 -24.26
CA VAL A 158 -0.73 13.69 -23.90
C VAL A 158 0.63 13.98 -24.52
N PHE A 159 1.66 14.04 -23.69
CA PHE A 159 3.02 14.43 -24.06
C PHE A 159 3.99 13.28 -23.81
N ASP A 160 5.10 13.27 -24.55
CA ASP A 160 6.20 12.35 -24.27
C ASP A 160 6.96 12.81 -23.01
N ARG A 161 7.23 11.89 -22.08
CA ARG A 161 7.99 12.20 -20.86
C ARG A 161 9.39 12.76 -21.19
N ASN A 162 10.00 12.32 -22.28
CA ASN A 162 11.33 12.71 -22.70
C ASN A 162 11.34 13.93 -23.64
N ALA A 163 10.17 14.53 -23.91
CA ALA A 163 10.08 15.73 -24.74
C ALA A 163 10.98 16.84 -24.17
N LYS A 164 11.75 17.47 -25.06
CA LYS A 164 12.62 18.61 -24.69
C LYS A 164 11.86 19.91 -24.58
N GLU A 165 10.77 20.02 -25.33
CA GLU A 165 9.94 21.21 -25.40
C GLU A 165 8.47 20.79 -25.42
N ILE A 166 7.74 21.20 -24.38
CA ILE A 166 6.29 21.14 -24.28
C ILE A 166 5.81 22.58 -24.12
N GLN A 167 4.93 23.03 -25.00
CA GLN A 167 4.28 24.34 -24.89
C GLN A 167 3.27 24.30 -23.75
N ILE A 168 3.40 25.24 -22.81
CA ILE A 168 2.59 25.31 -21.60
C ILE A 168 1.47 26.30 -21.83
N THR A 169 0.25 25.77 -21.92
CA THR A 169 -0.94 26.57 -22.15
C THR A 169 -1.34 27.31 -20.87
N PRO A 170 -2.09 28.43 -20.97
CA PRO A 170 -2.64 29.11 -19.80
C PRO A 170 -3.47 28.18 -18.90
N GLN A 171 -4.22 27.25 -19.50
CA GLN A 171 -5.05 26.27 -18.79
C GLN A 171 -4.19 25.28 -17.99
N MET A 172 -3.12 24.73 -18.56
CA MET A 172 -2.16 23.88 -17.83
C MET A 172 -1.51 24.63 -16.67
N ARG A 173 -1.15 25.90 -16.91
CA ARG A 173 -0.49 26.75 -15.92
C ARG A 173 -1.38 26.93 -14.69
N GLU A 174 -2.66 27.21 -14.91
CA GLU A 174 -3.65 27.32 -13.84
C GLU A 174 -3.85 25.99 -13.11
N ALA A 175 -4.15 24.92 -13.84
CA ALA A 175 -4.45 23.60 -13.28
C ALA A 175 -3.32 23.01 -12.43
N LEU A 176 -2.06 23.24 -12.82
CA LEU A 176 -0.88 22.74 -12.12
C LEU A 176 -0.22 23.77 -11.19
N SER A 177 -0.82 24.96 -11.07
CA SER A 177 -0.27 26.08 -10.28
C SER A 177 1.20 26.37 -10.65
N ILE A 178 1.47 26.46 -11.95
CA ILE A 178 2.80 26.78 -12.49
C ILE A 178 3.00 28.30 -12.38
N PRO A 179 4.08 28.77 -11.75
CA PRO A 179 4.37 30.20 -11.63
C PRO A 179 4.42 30.92 -12.99
N ALA A 180 3.98 32.17 -13.04
CA ALA A 180 3.94 32.95 -14.28
C ALA A 180 5.34 33.20 -14.89
N ASP A 181 6.39 33.20 -14.06
CA ASP A 181 7.78 33.39 -14.43
C ASP A 181 8.50 32.09 -14.85
N ALA A 182 7.84 30.93 -14.81
CA ALA A 182 8.42 29.64 -15.20
C ALA A 182 8.62 29.46 -16.72
N GLY A 183 8.21 30.43 -17.54
CA GLY A 183 8.26 30.37 -19.00
C GLY A 183 7.13 29.54 -19.62
N ASP A 184 6.95 29.67 -20.94
CA ASP A 184 5.87 29.00 -21.71
C ASP A 184 6.32 27.69 -22.37
N VAL A 185 7.59 27.31 -22.22
CA VAL A 185 8.16 26.07 -22.75
C VAL A 185 8.96 25.39 -21.67
N MET A 186 8.72 24.09 -21.45
CA MET A 186 9.50 23.28 -20.51
C MET A 186 9.72 21.87 -21.02
N SER A 187 10.70 21.17 -20.46
CA SER A 187 10.89 19.75 -20.73
C SER A 187 9.80 18.91 -20.06
N GLY A 188 9.60 17.67 -20.52
CA GLY A 188 8.70 16.73 -19.84
C GLY A 188 9.14 16.45 -18.40
N GLU A 189 10.44 16.42 -18.13
CA GLU A 189 10.96 16.23 -16.77
C GLU A 189 10.59 17.41 -15.86
N ASP A 190 10.71 18.65 -16.35
CA ASP A 190 10.32 19.85 -15.60
C ASP A 190 8.80 19.92 -15.37
N LEU A 191 8.01 19.51 -16.36
CA LEU A 191 6.56 19.43 -16.25
C LEU A 191 6.13 18.42 -15.18
N ILE A 192 6.79 17.26 -15.09
CA ILE A 192 6.54 16.29 -14.01
C ILE A 192 6.83 16.92 -12.64
N ARG A 193 7.91 17.70 -12.49
CA ARG A 193 8.17 18.42 -11.24
C ARG A 193 7.02 19.35 -10.89
N HIS A 194 6.41 20.03 -11.87
CA HIS A 194 5.24 20.87 -11.65
C HIS A 194 3.97 20.07 -11.29
N ILE A 195 3.76 18.91 -11.90
CA ILE A 195 2.66 17.99 -11.53
C ILE A 195 2.78 17.55 -10.07
N LEU A 196 3.98 17.15 -9.63
CA LEU A 196 4.21 16.75 -8.23
C LEU A 196 4.00 17.91 -7.23
N ARG A 197 4.16 19.15 -7.69
CA ARG A 197 3.91 20.37 -6.91
C ARG A 197 2.49 20.91 -7.11
N ALA A 198 1.59 20.24 -7.84
CA ALA A 198 0.27 20.80 -8.10
C ALA A 198 -0.52 21.03 -6.78
N ASN A 199 -1.28 22.13 -6.73
CA ASN A 199 -2.17 22.41 -5.61
C ASN A 199 -3.50 21.66 -5.82
N VAL A 200 -3.57 20.42 -5.35
CA VAL A 200 -4.72 19.52 -5.56
C VAL A 200 -5.13 18.81 -4.27
N ASP A 201 -6.29 18.18 -4.27
CA ASP A 201 -6.78 17.44 -3.11
C ASP A 201 -5.98 16.15 -2.88
N LEU A 202 -5.60 15.44 -3.94
CA LEU A 202 -4.91 14.16 -3.87
C LEU A 202 -3.73 14.05 -4.84
N LEU A 203 -2.57 13.66 -4.31
CA LEU A 203 -1.50 13.03 -5.08
C LEU A 203 -1.61 11.50 -4.90
N TYR A 204 -1.97 10.78 -5.96
CA TYR A 204 -2.08 9.32 -5.94
C TYR A 204 -0.85 8.68 -6.58
N ASN A 205 -0.06 7.96 -5.79
CA ASN A 205 1.04 7.16 -6.30
C ASN A 205 0.59 5.72 -6.52
N GLY A 206 0.34 5.35 -7.78
CA GLY A 206 0.09 3.97 -8.20
C GLY A 206 1.23 3.39 -9.05
N GLY A 207 2.39 4.06 -9.07
CA GLY A 207 3.53 3.76 -9.91
C GLY A 207 4.73 3.24 -9.11
N ILE A 208 5.86 3.08 -9.81
CA ILE A 208 7.14 2.69 -9.23
C ILE A 208 8.11 3.87 -9.34
N GLY A 209 8.93 4.06 -8.31
CA GLY A 209 9.98 5.06 -8.28
C GLY A 209 9.84 6.02 -7.11
N THR A 210 10.94 6.67 -6.76
CA THR A 210 11.00 7.62 -5.64
C THR A 210 11.04 9.05 -6.17
N TYR A 211 9.93 9.76 -6.00
CA TYR A 211 9.66 11.09 -6.57
C TYR A 211 9.78 12.23 -5.56
N VAL A 212 9.83 11.90 -4.27
CA VAL A 212 9.96 12.90 -3.19
C VAL A 212 11.06 12.49 -2.21
N LYS A 213 11.96 13.42 -1.89
CA LYS A 213 12.98 13.28 -0.84
C LYS A 213 12.83 14.35 0.23
N ALA A 214 13.44 14.16 1.40
CA ALA A 214 13.56 15.24 2.38
C ALA A 214 14.49 16.33 1.83
N ASN A 215 14.28 17.57 2.25
CA ASN A 215 15.04 18.72 1.73
C ASN A 215 16.54 18.64 2.03
N LYS A 216 16.93 17.98 3.14
CA LYS A 216 18.34 17.75 3.51
C LYS A 216 18.98 16.53 2.84
N GLU A 217 18.21 15.72 2.12
CA GLU A 217 18.74 14.55 1.41
C GLU A 217 19.27 14.94 0.03
N GLY A 218 20.37 14.31 -0.38
CA GLY A 218 20.77 14.29 -1.79
C GLY A 218 19.91 13.31 -2.59
N HIS A 219 19.92 13.42 -3.93
CA HIS A 219 19.19 12.49 -4.80
C HIS A 219 19.60 11.03 -4.59
N THR A 220 20.85 10.76 -4.25
CA THR A 220 21.40 9.42 -3.98
C THR A 220 20.72 8.69 -2.83
N ALA A 221 20.13 9.41 -1.86
CA ALA A 221 19.40 8.81 -0.74
C ALA A 221 18.20 7.98 -1.20
N ALA A 222 17.59 8.36 -2.33
CA ALA A 222 16.45 7.66 -2.90
C ALA A 222 16.81 6.32 -3.55
N LYS A 223 18.09 6.06 -3.84
CA LYS A 223 18.55 4.85 -4.56
C LYS A 223 17.82 4.60 -5.89
N ASP A 224 17.35 5.67 -6.54
CA ASP A 224 16.58 5.65 -7.78
C ASP A 224 17.09 6.74 -8.74
N PRO A 225 18.22 6.52 -9.43
CA PRO A 225 18.79 7.52 -10.33
C PRO A 225 17.88 7.86 -11.53
N SER A 226 16.95 6.96 -11.88
CA SER A 226 16.05 7.14 -13.02
C SER A 226 15.08 8.31 -12.84
N ASN A 227 14.78 8.67 -11.59
CA ASN A 227 13.86 9.75 -11.23
C ASN A 227 14.56 10.98 -10.64
N ASP A 228 15.90 11.06 -10.68
CA ASP A 228 16.65 12.18 -10.09
C ASP A 228 16.19 13.54 -10.61
N ARG A 229 15.97 13.66 -11.92
CA ARG A 229 15.59 14.92 -12.57
C ARG A 229 14.17 15.38 -12.24
N VAL A 230 13.27 14.44 -12.03
CA VAL A 230 11.85 14.74 -11.71
C VAL A 230 11.61 14.86 -10.20
N ARG A 231 12.54 14.39 -9.36
CA ARG A 231 12.36 14.34 -7.91
C ARG A 231 12.32 15.73 -7.28
N ILE A 232 11.33 15.96 -6.42
CA ILE A 232 11.15 17.19 -5.65
C ILE A 232 11.47 16.97 -4.17
N ASN A 233 11.59 18.07 -3.42
CA ASN A 233 11.64 18.02 -1.97
C ASN A 233 10.22 17.94 -1.39
N SER A 234 10.10 17.30 -0.23
CA SER A 234 8.83 17.14 0.48
C SER A 234 8.17 18.47 0.90
N ASP A 235 8.95 19.52 1.12
CA ASP A 235 8.43 20.86 1.46
C ASP A 235 7.91 21.64 0.23
N GLU A 236 8.09 21.10 -0.98
CA GLU A 236 7.51 21.64 -2.21
C GLU A 236 6.12 21.06 -2.53
N LEU A 237 5.67 20.05 -1.78
CA LEU A 237 4.34 19.45 -1.96
C LEU A 237 3.24 20.44 -1.58
N ARG A 238 2.22 20.54 -2.44
CA ARG A 238 1.04 21.39 -2.23
C ARG A 238 -0.27 20.62 -2.25
N CYS A 239 -0.21 19.30 -2.41
CA CYS A 239 -1.41 18.47 -2.29
C CYS A 239 -1.89 18.41 -0.83
N ARG A 240 -3.19 18.18 -0.62
CA ARG A 240 -3.76 18.04 0.73
C ARG A 240 -3.55 16.65 1.30
N VAL A 241 -3.67 15.62 0.45
CA VAL A 241 -3.52 14.21 0.80
C VAL A 241 -2.60 13.50 -0.20
N VAL A 242 -1.81 12.55 0.29
CA VAL A 242 -1.08 11.57 -0.52
C VAL A 242 -1.63 10.17 -0.22
N GLY A 243 -1.90 9.39 -1.27
CA GLY A 243 -2.12 7.95 -1.16
C GLY A 243 -1.00 7.20 -1.86
N GLU A 244 -0.25 6.38 -1.11
CA GLU A 244 0.87 5.59 -1.66
C GLU A 244 0.48 4.12 -1.87
N GLY A 245 -0.22 3.85 -2.98
CA GLY A 245 -0.49 2.47 -3.39
C GLY A 245 0.75 1.76 -3.96
N GLY A 246 1.63 2.51 -4.63
CA GLY A 246 2.94 2.04 -5.08
C GLY A 246 3.98 2.06 -3.96
N ASN A 247 5.00 1.21 -4.08
CA ASN A 247 6.11 1.16 -3.13
C ASN A 247 7.09 2.32 -3.35
N LEU A 248 7.60 2.87 -2.25
CA LEU A 248 8.74 3.80 -2.20
C LEU A 248 8.57 5.06 -3.07
N GLY A 249 7.36 5.62 -3.13
CA GLY A 249 7.13 6.93 -3.76
C GLY A 249 7.96 8.06 -3.15
N PHE A 250 8.27 7.91 -1.86
CA PHE A 250 8.95 8.86 -1.02
C PHE A 250 10.12 8.17 -0.30
N THR A 251 11.20 8.90 -0.02
CA THR A 251 12.16 8.44 0.99
C THR A 251 11.50 8.42 2.36
N ALA A 252 11.99 7.60 3.29
CA ALA A 252 11.44 7.55 4.66
C ALA A 252 11.51 8.92 5.36
N ALA A 253 12.62 9.65 5.22
CA ALA A 253 12.75 11.00 5.74
C ALA A 253 11.77 11.98 5.08
N ALA A 254 11.50 11.85 3.78
CA ALA A 254 10.50 12.67 3.08
C ALA A 254 9.10 12.48 3.63
N ARG A 255 8.71 11.23 3.94
CA ARG A 255 7.40 10.94 4.57
C ARG A 255 7.27 11.62 5.92
N ASN A 256 8.31 11.53 6.75
CA ASN A 256 8.33 12.20 8.06
C ASN A 256 8.28 13.73 7.94
N GLN A 257 8.91 14.30 6.91
CA GLN A 257 8.87 15.74 6.68
C GLN A 257 7.51 16.19 6.11
N ALA A 258 7.03 15.54 5.05
CA ALA A 258 5.78 15.87 4.36
C ALA A 258 4.54 15.68 5.24
N SER A 259 4.53 14.66 6.10
CA SER A 259 3.38 14.38 7.00
C SER A 259 3.06 15.51 7.99
N ARG A 260 3.92 16.53 8.10
CA ARG A 260 3.69 17.72 8.93
C ARG A 260 2.74 18.74 8.27
N THR A 261 2.62 18.70 6.95
CA THR A 261 1.82 19.66 6.16
C THR A 261 0.84 19.00 5.22
N VAL A 262 1.05 17.72 4.91
CA VAL A 262 0.23 16.90 4.01
C VAL A 262 -0.24 15.66 4.76
N ARG A 263 -1.49 15.24 4.57
CA ARG A 263 -1.96 13.99 5.18
C ARG A 263 -1.47 12.79 4.37
N LEU A 264 -0.71 11.91 5.00
CA LEU A 264 -0.19 10.69 4.38
C LEU A 264 0.14 9.64 5.45
N ASN A 265 0.13 8.38 5.03
CA ASN A 265 0.77 7.29 5.77
C ASN A 265 2.04 6.85 5.03
N SER A 266 2.74 5.85 5.56
CA SER A 266 3.73 5.12 4.76
C SER A 266 3.02 4.19 3.77
N ASP A 267 3.64 3.99 2.60
CA ASP A 267 3.28 2.94 1.63
C ASP A 267 2.89 1.60 2.28
N ALA A 268 3.65 1.09 3.25
CA ALA A 268 3.36 -0.17 3.94
C ALA A 268 1.99 -0.23 4.65
N ILE A 269 1.41 0.93 5.00
CA ILE A 269 0.05 1.03 5.54
C ILE A 269 -0.96 1.06 4.40
N ASP A 270 -0.69 1.89 3.39
CA ASP A 270 -1.62 2.16 2.29
C ASP A 270 -1.75 0.98 1.32
N ASN A 271 -0.68 0.21 1.08
CA ASN A 271 -0.67 -0.89 0.11
C ASN A 271 -0.71 -2.29 0.75
N GLY A 272 -0.76 -2.36 2.09
CA GLY A 272 -0.68 -3.60 2.87
C GLY A 272 -1.83 -4.59 2.61
N ALA A 273 -2.98 -4.12 2.10
CA ALA A 273 -4.12 -4.98 1.77
C ALA A 273 -3.79 -6.06 0.73
N GLY A 274 -2.89 -5.75 -0.23
CA GLY A 274 -2.42 -6.74 -1.21
C GLY A 274 -1.66 -7.88 -0.54
N VAL A 275 -0.73 -7.56 0.35
CA VAL A 275 0.02 -8.58 1.12
C VAL A 275 -0.94 -9.42 1.99
N GLY A 276 -1.92 -8.77 2.62
CA GLY A 276 -2.94 -9.46 3.41
C GLY A 276 -3.76 -10.47 2.61
N LEU A 277 -4.18 -10.11 1.39
CA LEU A 277 -5.00 -10.99 0.55
C LEU A 277 -4.22 -12.23 0.09
N SER A 278 -2.95 -12.03 -0.28
CA SER A 278 -2.02 -13.11 -0.57
C SER A 278 -1.81 -14.05 0.62
N ASN A 279 -1.68 -13.51 1.83
CA ASN A 279 -1.53 -14.31 3.04
C ASN A 279 -2.77 -15.15 3.35
N LEU A 280 -3.98 -14.61 3.15
CA LEU A 280 -5.23 -15.36 3.32
C LEU A 280 -5.33 -16.53 2.35
N GLU A 281 -4.99 -16.31 1.08
CA GLU A 281 -5.00 -17.37 0.06
C GLU A 281 -4.18 -18.59 0.50
N VAL A 282 -2.97 -18.36 0.99
CA VAL A 282 -2.05 -19.40 1.46
C VAL A 282 -2.62 -20.13 2.65
N ILE A 283 -3.10 -19.39 3.66
CA ILE A 283 -3.67 -19.99 4.86
C ILE A 283 -4.91 -20.83 4.52
N TYR A 284 -5.75 -20.40 3.57
CA TYR A 284 -6.90 -21.19 3.13
C TYR A 284 -6.47 -22.46 2.40
N LYS A 285 -5.45 -22.39 1.53
CA LYS A 285 -4.91 -23.58 0.86
C LYS A 285 -4.32 -24.57 1.86
N MET A 286 -3.56 -24.09 2.86
CA MET A 286 -3.00 -24.90 3.94
C MET A 286 -4.08 -25.57 4.79
N ALA A 287 -5.15 -24.85 5.12
CA ALA A 287 -6.29 -25.37 5.88
C ALA A 287 -7.04 -26.49 5.15
N LEU A 288 -7.13 -26.42 3.81
CA LEU A 288 -7.85 -27.41 3.01
C LEU A 288 -6.95 -28.55 2.50
N ALA A 289 -5.63 -28.45 2.64
CA ALA A 289 -4.69 -29.45 2.18
C ALA A 289 -4.91 -30.85 2.79
N PRO A 290 -5.22 -31.02 4.09
CA PRO A 290 -5.55 -32.33 4.65
C PRO A 290 -6.76 -32.98 3.97
N ALA A 291 -7.84 -32.22 3.75
CA ALA A 291 -9.05 -32.70 3.09
C ALA A 291 -8.79 -33.17 1.65
N VAL A 292 -7.86 -32.52 0.95
CA VAL A 292 -7.43 -32.95 -0.40
C VAL A 292 -6.60 -34.23 -0.34
N ARG A 293 -5.64 -34.33 0.58
CA ARG A 293 -4.81 -35.55 0.75
C ARG A 293 -5.62 -36.77 1.16
N GLU A 294 -6.69 -36.57 1.92
CA GLU A 294 -7.60 -37.62 2.38
C GLU A 294 -8.76 -37.89 1.40
N GLU A 295 -8.72 -37.29 0.21
CA GLU A 295 -9.73 -37.44 -0.85
C GLU A 295 -11.16 -37.02 -0.43
N ARG A 296 -11.30 -36.25 0.67
CA ARG A 296 -12.57 -35.64 1.10
C ARG A 296 -12.97 -34.44 0.24
N LEU A 297 -12.00 -33.84 -0.46
CA LEU A 297 -12.17 -32.68 -1.33
C LEU A 297 -11.28 -32.84 -2.55
N THR A 298 -11.81 -32.63 -3.76
CA THR A 298 -10.96 -32.61 -4.96
C THR A 298 -10.16 -31.30 -5.03
N PRO A 299 -8.97 -31.28 -5.67
CA PRO A 299 -8.24 -30.04 -5.89
C PRO A 299 -9.06 -28.95 -6.60
N GLU A 300 -9.91 -29.34 -7.55
CA GLU A 300 -10.80 -28.45 -8.30
C GLU A 300 -11.88 -27.84 -7.41
N ASP A 301 -12.52 -28.65 -6.55
CA ASP A 301 -13.52 -28.17 -5.60
C ASP A 301 -12.88 -27.28 -4.53
N ARG A 302 -11.65 -27.58 -4.10
CA ARG A 302 -10.86 -26.74 -3.19
C ARG A 302 -10.63 -25.36 -3.78
N ASN A 303 -10.19 -25.30 -5.04
CA ASN A 303 -9.95 -24.03 -5.73
C ASN A 303 -11.26 -23.23 -5.88
N THR A 304 -12.35 -23.91 -6.24
CA THR A 304 -13.68 -23.30 -6.35
C THR A 304 -14.15 -22.73 -5.01
N LEU A 305 -13.92 -23.45 -3.91
CA LEU A 305 -14.29 -23.00 -2.56
C LEU A 305 -13.49 -21.76 -2.12
N ILE A 306 -12.18 -21.71 -2.40
CA ILE A 306 -11.34 -20.54 -2.10
C ILE A 306 -11.83 -19.32 -2.89
N LEU A 307 -12.06 -19.49 -4.20
CA LEU A 307 -12.56 -18.40 -5.05
C LEU A 307 -13.95 -17.91 -4.62
N ALA A 308 -14.83 -18.82 -4.17
CA ALA A 308 -16.14 -18.47 -3.62
C ALA A 308 -16.08 -17.74 -2.25
N SER A 309 -14.90 -17.66 -1.65
CA SER A 309 -14.65 -16.95 -0.38
C SER A 309 -14.05 -15.55 -0.58
N ASP A 310 -14.05 -15.05 -1.81
CA ASP A 310 -13.38 -13.80 -2.18
C ASP A 310 -13.95 -12.56 -1.45
N GLU A 311 -15.27 -12.43 -1.35
CA GLU A 311 -15.91 -11.32 -0.62
C GLU A 311 -15.43 -11.24 0.83
N PHE A 312 -15.37 -12.39 1.52
CA PHE A 312 -14.89 -12.48 2.90
C PHE A 312 -13.40 -12.10 3.00
N ALA A 313 -12.56 -12.62 2.09
CA ALA A 313 -11.13 -12.35 2.10
C ALA A 313 -10.83 -10.87 1.84
N VAL A 314 -11.51 -10.28 0.86
CA VAL A 314 -11.43 -8.85 0.52
C VAL A 314 -11.86 -7.99 1.70
N GLU A 315 -13.03 -8.25 2.29
CA GLU A 315 -13.52 -7.44 3.40
C GLU A 315 -12.63 -7.56 4.64
N SER A 316 -12.05 -8.74 4.90
CA SER A 316 -11.12 -8.96 6.01
C SER A 316 -9.90 -8.03 5.95
N VAL A 317 -9.27 -7.91 4.79
CA VAL A 317 -8.07 -7.07 4.63
C VAL A 317 -8.38 -5.58 4.52
N LEU A 318 -9.54 -5.21 3.97
CA LEU A 318 -10.00 -3.82 3.95
C LEU A 318 -10.41 -3.35 5.34
N SER A 319 -11.10 -4.18 6.11
CA SER A 319 -11.42 -3.92 7.52
C SER A 319 -10.16 -3.71 8.36
N GLN A 320 -9.11 -4.50 8.11
CA GLN A 320 -7.80 -4.28 8.74
C GLN A 320 -7.18 -2.93 8.34
N SER A 321 -7.22 -2.58 7.05
CA SER A 321 -6.72 -1.29 6.53
C SER A 321 -7.43 -0.11 7.19
N ARG A 322 -8.76 -0.18 7.34
CA ARG A 322 -9.58 0.81 8.06
C ARG A 322 -9.14 0.96 9.53
N ARG A 323 -8.93 -0.16 10.23
CA ARG A 323 -8.52 -0.16 11.65
C ARG A 323 -7.13 0.43 11.85
N HIS A 324 -6.15 0.07 11.02
CA HIS A 324 -4.81 0.66 11.06
C HIS A 324 -4.85 2.17 10.82
N SER A 325 -5.59 2.62 9.80
CA SER A 325 -5.71 4.05 9.48
C SER A 325 -6.38 4.85 10.62
N LEU A 326 -7.40 4.27 11.27
CA LEU A 326 -8.05 4.86 12.44
C LEU A 326 -7.10 4.92 13.65
N LEU A 327 -6.40 3.82 13.97
CA LEU A 327 -5.43 3.77 15.07
C LEU A 327 -4.37 4.85 14.92
N LEU A 328 -3.80 5.01 13.72
CA LEU A 328 -2.80 6.05 13.45
C LEU A 328 -3.36 7.46 13.62
N THR A 329 -4.63 7.67 13.28
CA THR A 329 -5.32 8.96 13.47
C THR A 329 -5.49 9.31 14.93
N MET A 330 -5.91 8.33 15.74
CA MET A 330 -6.01 8.49 17.19
C MET A 330 -4.63 8.72 17.82
N ALA A 331 -3.64 7.92 17.43
CA ALA A 331 -2.28 8.02 17.96
C ALA A 331 -1.62 9.36 17.62
N GLU A 332 -1.78 9.86 16.39
CA GLU A 332 -1.28 11.17 15.96
C GLU A 332 -1.89 12.31 16.78
N ALA A 333 -3.21 12.29 16.97
CA ALA A 333 -3.91 13.31 17.75
C ALA A 333 -3.49 13.32 19.23
N GLU A 334 -3.20 12.15 19.81
CA GLU A 334 -2.77 12.04 21.21
C GLU A 334 -1.27 12.23 21.41
N SER A 335 -0.46 12.07 20.36
CA SER A 335 1.00 12.02 20.44
C SER A 335 1.64 13.23 21.12
N PRO A 336 1.23 14.49 20.87
CA PRO A 336 1.79 15.64 21.58
C PRO A 336 1.63 15.55 23.11
N ARG A 337 0.47 15.08 23.58
CA ARG A 337 0.17 14.94 25.02
C ARG A 337 0.86 13.73 25.65
N LYS A 338 1.08 12.68 24.85
CA LYS A 338 1.72 11.42 25.27
C LYS A 338 3.19 11.32 24.81
N LEU A 339 3.85 12.44 24.49
CA LEU A 339 5.19 12.40 23.88
C LEU A 339 6.23 11.65 24.74
N GLY A 340 6.18 11.80 26.07
CA GLY A 340 7.07 11.06 26.98
C GLY A 340 6.82 9.54 27.00
N TYR A 341 5.58 9.10 26.75
CA TYR A 341 5.26 7.68 26.59
C TYR A 341 5.88 7.14 25.30
N PHE A 342 5.73 7.85 24.17
CA PHE A 342 6.31 7.44 22.90
C PHE A 342 7.85 7.45 22.92
N GLU A 343 8.47 8.42 23.58
CA GLU A 343 9.93 8.45 23.80
C GLU A 343 10.39 7.21 24.59
N SER A 344 9.67 6.86 25.66
CA SER A 344 9.96 5.67 26.48
C SER A 344 9.72 4.37 25.73
N LEU A 345 8.67 4.31 24.90
CA LEU A 345 8.38 3.16 24.03
C LEU A 345 9.55 2.92 23.07
N ILE A 346 9.98 3.96 22.33
CA ILE A 346 11.08 3.83 21.37
C ILE A 346 12.39 3.46 22.09
N ASP A 347 12.67 4.05 23.26
CA ASP A 347 13.81 3.66 24.09
C ASP A 347 13.78 2.17 24.48
N ASN A 348 12.61 1.64 24.82
CA ASN A 348 12.46 0.24 25.19
C ASN A 348 12.60 -0.69 23.97
N LEU A 349 12.00 -0.35 22.83
CA LEU A 349 12.13 -1.12 21.59
C LEU A 349 13.58 -1.14 21.09
N GLU A 350 14.31 -0.04 21.22
CA GLU A 350 15.74 0.05 20.90
C GLU A 350 16.60 -0.80 21.86
N LYS A 351 16.33 -0.79 23.17
CA LYS A 351 17.00 -1.68 24.14
C LYS A 351 16.77 -3.16 23.84
N LEU A 352 15.58 -3.50 23.36
CA LEU A 352 15.22 -4.85 22.90
C LEU A 352 15.80 -5.18 21.52
N LYS A 353 16.49 -4.24 20.86
CA LYS A 353 17.05 -4.36 19.51
C LYS A 353 16.00 -4.63 18.42
N LEU A 354 14.76 -4.23 18.67
CA LEU A 354 13.65 -4.36 17.72
C LEU A 354 13.57 -3.17 16.75
N ILE A 355 14.23 -2.07 17.10
CA ILE A 355 14.33 -0.83 16.31
C ILE A 355 15.75 -0.31 16.36
N ASP A 356 16.16 0.33 15.27
CA ASP A 356 17.30 1.24 15.21
C ASP A 356 16.79 2.63 14.81
N ARG A 357 16.86 3.62 15.70
CA ARG A 357 16.27 4.96 15.45
C ARG A 357 16.74 5.58 14.13
N LYS A 358 18.00 5.36 13.76
CA LYS A 358 18.58 5.96 12.56
C LYS A 358 18.11 5.22 11.31
N LEU A 359 18.14 3.89 11.29
CA LEU A 359 17.68 3.11 10.14
C LEU A 359 16.18 3.22 9.94
N ASP A 360 15.43 3.28 11.03
CA ASP A 360 13.97 3.35 11.03
C ASP A 360 13.41 4.77 10.92
N ASN A 361 14.29 5.78 10.81
CA ASN A 361 13.95 7.20 10.70
C ASN A 361 13.03 7.67 11.84
N LEU A 362 13.35 7.27 13.08
CA LEU A 362 12.66 7.70 14.29
C LEU A 362 13.42 8.85 14.96
N PRO A 363 12.74 9.66 15.79
CA PRO A 363 13.36 10.86 16.33
C PRO A 363 14.53 10.54 17.26
N THR A 364 15.57 11.37 17.26
CA THR A 364 16.62 11.33 18.29
C THR A 364 16.11 11.89 19.62
N ARG A 365 16.90 11.71 20.70
CA ARG A 365 16.58 12.30 22.02
C ARG A 365 16.54 13.82 21.94
N GLU A 366 17.43 14.45 21.17
CA GLU A 366 17.45 15.89 20.93
C GLU A 366 16.19 16.34 20.16
N GLU A 367 15.74 15.57 19.18
CA GLU A 367 14.51 15.87 18.45
C GLU A 367 13.26 15.72 19.33
N PHE A 368 13.23 14.77 20.27
CA PHE A 368 12.17 14.68 21.28
C PHE A 368 12.14 15.93 22.18
N GLN A 369 13.29 16.46 22.59
CA GLN A 369 13.37 17.69 23.38
C GLN A 369 12.84 18.89 22.60
N LEU A 370 13.22 19.02 21.32
CA LEU A 370 12.72 20.08 20.44
C LEU A 370 11.20 20.00 20.28
N ARG A 371 10.68 18.80 19.97
CA ARG A 371 9.24 18.57 19.81
C ARG A 371 8.45 18.87 21.08
N ARG A 372 9.00 18.56 22.26
CA ARG A 372 8.39 18.91 23.55
C ARG A 372 8.25 20.43 23.72
N ALA A 373 9.29 21.19 23.36
CA ALA A 373 9.24 22.66 23.42
C ALA A 373 8.23 23.25 22.42
N GLU A 374 8.07 22.62 21.26
CA GLU A 374 7.13 23.04 20.21
C GLU A 374 5.72 22.46 20.37
N GLN A 375 5.46 21.66 21.40
CA GLN A 375 4.20 20.92 21.61
C GLN A 375 3.81 20.04 20.40
N ARG A 376 4.79 19.42 19.75
CA ARG A 376 4.60 18.53 18.59
C ARG A 376 4.71 17.07 19.00
N GLY A 377 3.95 16.21 18.33
CA GLY A 377 3.99 14.76 18.49
C GLY A 377 4.96 14.04 17.56
N LEU A 378 4.83 12.72 17.52
CA LEU A 378 5.31 11.89 16.42
C LEU A 378 4.47 12.13 15.17
N THR A 379 5.07 11.91 14.00
CA THR A 379 4.36 11.93 12.72
C THR A 379 3.67 10.58 12.46
N ARG A 380 2.70 10.54 11.54
CA ARG A 380 2.03 9.27 11.20
C ARG A 380 2.97 8.17 10.70
N PRO A 381 3.98 8.42 9.85
CA PRO A 381 4.90 7.37 9.45
C PRO A 381 5.79 6.86 10.60
N GLU A 382 6.20 7.73 11.52
CA GLU A 382 6.91 7.34 12.75
C GLU A 382 6.02 6.45 13.64
N LEU A 383 4.75 6.82 13.79
CA LEU A 383 3.75 6.04 14.54
C LEU A 383 3.45 4.69 13.86
N ALA A 384 3.36 4.66 12.53
CA ALA A 384 3.18 3.43 11.76
C ALA A 384 4.34 2.46 11.97
N LYS A 385 5.58 2.98 12.03
CA LYS A 385 6.74 2.16 12.36
C LYS A 385 6.68 1.61 13.78
N CYS A 386 6.32 2.44 14.76
CA CYS A 386 6.15 1.99 16.14
C CYS A 386 5.06 0.92 16.25
N MET A 387 3.90 1.14 15.63
CA MET A 387 2.78 0.20 15.59
C MET A 387 3.22 -1.15 15.00
N ALA A 388 3.92 -1.15 13.86
CA ALA A 388 4.38 -2.39 13.23
C ALA A 388 5.30 -3.20 14.16
N VAL A 389 6.27 -2.55 14.80
CA VAL A 389 7.20 -3.23 15.70
C VAL A 389 6.52 -3.70 16.98
N VAL A 390 5.62 -2.90 17.56
CA VAL A 390 4.84 -3.31 18.75
C VAL A 390 3.99 -4.54 18.43
N LYS A 391 3.38 -4.61 17.24
CA LYS A 391 2.64 -5.81 16.81
C LYS A 391 3.54 -7.03 16.70
N ILE A 392 4.71 -6.90 16.08
CA ILE A 392 5.68 -8.01 15.99
C ILE A 392 6.08 -8.47 17.39
N TRP A 393 6.47 -7.55 18.26
CA TRP A 393 6.88 -7.85 19.62
C TRP A 393 5.78 -8.51 20.46
N THR A 394 4.55 -8.01 20.36
CA THR A 394 3.39 -8.56 21.07
C THR A 394 3.09 -9.98 20.58
N LYS A 395 3.15 -10.20 19.27
CA LYS A 395 2.98 -11.53 18.68
C LYS A 395 4.04 -12.50 19.19
N ASP A 396 5.30 -12.09 19.26
CA ASP A 396 6.40 -12.94 19.74
C ASP A 396 6.22 -13.32 21.22
N ILE A 397 5.79 -12.38 22.07
CA ILE A 397 5.45 -12.66 23.47
C ILE A 397 4.31 -13.68 23.56
N LEU A 398 3.24 -13.49 22.77
CA LEU A 398 2.10 -14.40 22.76
C LEU A 398 2.49 -15.79 22.29
N LEU A 399 3.34 -15.91 21.25
CA LEU A 399 3.82 -17.18 20.74
C LEU A 399 4.62 -17.98 21.77
N GLY A 400 5.34 -17.29 22.66
CA GLY A 400 6.04 -17.89 23.80
C GLY A 400 5.15 -18.25 25.00
N SER A 401 3.83 -18.03 24.91
CA SER A 401 2.87 -18.26 25.99
C SER A 401 1.98 -19.48 25.73
N ASP A 402 1.61 -20.17 26.81
CA ASP A 402 0.65 -21.28 26.79
C ASP A 402 -0.80 -20.81 26.63
N ILE A 403 -1.06 -19.49 26.76
CA ILE A 403 -2.39 -18.92 26.60
C ILE A 403 -2.99 -19.24 25.23
N LEU A 404 -2.16 -19.38 24.18
CA LEU A 404 -2.60 -19.69 22.83
C LEU A 404 -3.22 -21.09 22.69
N ASP A 405 -3.06 -21.96 23.69
CA ASP A 405 -3.66 -23.30 23.70
C ASP A 405 -5.02 -23.37 24.42
N SER A 406 -5.49 -22.25 24.95
CA SER A 406 -6.80 -22.12 25.59
C SER A 406 -7.95 -22.33 24.59
N GLU A 407 -8.96 -23.10 25.01
CA GLU A 407 -10.19 -23.34 24.25
C GLU A 407 -10.98 -22.04 24.03
N GLU A 408 -10.88 -21.10 24.97
CA GLU A 408 -11.50 -19.78 24.90
C GLU A 408 -10.98 -18.93 23.74
N LEU A 409 -9.80 -19.23 23.19
CA LEU A 409 -9.23 -18.53 22.04
C LEU A 409 -9.55 -19.18 20.70
N LYS A 410 -10.25 -20.33 20.67
CA LYS A 410 -10.70 -20.95 19.41
C LYS A 410 -11.47 -20.00 18.48
N PRO A 411 -12.36 -19.12 18.96
CA PRO A 411 -13.03 -18.16 18.08
C PRO A 411 -12.06 -17.30 17.25
N PHE A 412 -10.91 -16.88 17.81
CA PHE A 412 -9.90 -16.11 17.06
C PHE A 412 -9.29 -16.90 15.91
N LEU A 413 -9.20 -18.23 16.02
CA LEU A 413 -8.77 -19.11 14.93
C LEU A 413 -9.89 -19.25 13.89
N HIS A 414 -11.09 -19.62 14.33
CA HIS A 414 -12.19 -19.97 13.44
C HIS A 414 -12.73 -18.75 12.67
N ASP A 415 -12.77 -17.57 13.30
CA ASP A 415 -13.21 -16.32 12.66
C ASP A 415 -12.19 -15.77 11.67
N TYR A 416 -10.97 -16.33 11.62
CA TYR A 416 -10.01 -16.07 10.56
C TYR A 416 -10.44 -16.66 9.21
N PHE A 417 -11.31 -17.68 9.23
CA PHE A 417 -11.71 -18.42 8.04
C PHE A 417 -13.12 -18.04 7.58
N PRO A 418 -13.40 -18.09 6.26
CA PRO A 418 -14.72 -17.87 5.70
C PRO A 418 -15.74 -18.86 6.28
N PRO A 419 -17.02 -18.46 6.46
CA PRO A 419 -18.05 -19.34 7.00
C PRO A 419 -18.14 -20.71 6.29
N GLN A 420 -18.00 -20.72 4.96
CA GLN A 420 -18.08 -21.92 4.13
C GLN A 420 -16.94 -22.92 4.43
N ILE A 421 -15.75 -22.43 4.79
CA ILE A 421 -14.61 -23.26 5.19
C ILE A 421 -14.80 -23.69 6.65
N ARG A 422 -15.11 -22.74 7.54
CA ARG A 422 -15.30 -22.97 8.97
C ARG A 422 -16.36 -24.03 9.27
N GLU A 423 -17.50 -23.99 8.59
CA GLU A 423 -18.61 -24.90 8.83
C GLU A 423 -18.33 -26.33 8.35
N ARG A 424 -17.55 -26.50 7.27
CA ARG A 424 -17.30 -27.80 6.64
C ARG A 424 -16.02 -28.48 7.10
N PHE A 425 -15.02 -27.70 7.49
CA PHE A 425 -13.65 -28.16 7.76
C PHE A 425 -13.16 -27.74 9.15
N SER A 426 -14.08 -27.48 10.10
CA SER A 426 -13.79 -27.05 11.47
C SER A 426 -12.68 -27.87 12.16
N SER A 427 -12.69 -29.20 12.04
CA SER A 427 -11.66 -30.08 12.60
C SER A 427 -10.28 -29.91 11.95
N ASP A 428 -10.25 -29.65 10.64
CA ASP A 428 -9.01 -29.36 9.91
C ASP A 428 -8.41 -28.02 10.39
N LEU A 429 -9.25 -27.04 10.72
CA LEU A 429 -8.80 -25.74 11.26
C LEU A 429 -8.14 -25.89 12.63
N ASP A 430 -8.71 -26.71 13.53
CA ASP A 430 -8.15 -26.95 14.87
C ASP A 430 -6.75 -27.58 14.83
N THR A 431 -6.42 -28.26 13.72
CA THR A 431 -5.12 -28.90 13.49
C THR A 431 -4.25 -28.14 12.49
N HIS A 432 -4.63 -26.90 12.14
CA HIS A 432 -3.89 -26.08 11.20
C HIS A 432 -2.42 -25.90 11.66
N PRO A 433 -1.41 -26.10 10.78
CA PRO A 433 0.00 -26.00 11.17
C PRO A 433 0.37 -24.64 11.77
N LEU A 434 -0.29 -23.57 11.32
CA LEU A 434 -0.11 -22.20 11.80
C LEU A 434 -1.18 -21.74 12.80
N ARG A 435 -1.88 -22.67 13.48
CA ARG A 435 -2.95 -22.35 14.43
C ARG A 435 -2.49 -21.30 15.45
N ARG A 436 -1.32 -21.49 16.06
CA ARG A 436 -0.79 -20.60 17.11
C ARG A 436 -0.47 -19.23 16.54
N GLU A 437 0.12 -19.17 15.36
CA GLU A 437 0.52 -17.94 14.66
C GLU A 437 -0.70 -17.13 14.22
N ILE A 438 -1.76 -17.78 13.75
CA ILE A 438 -3.03 -17.14 13.38
C ILE A 438 -3.67 -16.53 14.61
N VAL A 439 -3.85 -17.31 15.69
CA VAL A 439 -4.45 -16.83 16.94
C VAL A 439 -3.63 -15.69 17.53
N ALA A 440 -2.30 -15.82 17.60
CA ALA A 440 -1.42 -14.77 18.10
C ALA A 440 -1.53 -13.48 17.27
N THR A 441 -1.63 -13.59 15.95
CA THR A 441 -1.78 -12.44 15.04
C THR A 441 -3.14 -11.76 15.23
N GLN A 442 -4.23 -12.53 15.30
CA GLN A 442 -5.57 -11.99 15.52
C GLN A 442 -5.70 -11.33 16.89
N LEU A 443 -5.17 -11.96 17.95
CA LEU A 443 -5.18 -11.40 19.29
C LEU A 443 -4.31 -10.14 19.38
N THR A 444 -3.13 -10.14 18.75
CA THR A 444 -2.28 -8.94 18.64
C THR A 444 -3.00 -7.80 17.96
N ASN A 445 -3.65 -8.06 16.82
CA ASN A 445 -4.42 -7.05 16.11
C ASN A 445 -5.56 -6.54 16.99
N PHE A 446 -6.30 -7.42 17.67
CA PHE A 446 -7.37 -7.00 18.58
C PHE A 446 -6.86 -6.10 19.70
N LEU A 447 -5.76 -6.47 20.37
CA LEU A 447 -5.18 -5.72 21.47
C LEU A 447 -4.66 -4.35 21.01
N VAL A 448 -3.82 -4.32 19.98
CA VAL A 448 -3.19 -3.09 19.50
C VAL A 448 -4.20 -2.17 18.82
N ASP A 449 -5.09 -2.70 17.98
CA ASP A 449 -6.06 -1.89 17.24
C ASP A 449 -7.14 -1.30 18.16
N SER A 450 -7.43 -1.94 19.31
CA SER A 450 -8.49 -1.51 20.23
C SER A 450 -7.99 -0.71 21.43
N LEU A 451 -6.81 -1.05 21.96
CA LEU A 451 -6.30 -0.45 23.21
C LEU A 451 -5.27 0.66 22.96
N GLY A 452 -4.65 0.69 21.78
CA GLY A 452 -3.62 1.66 21.40
C GLY A 452 -2.20 1.18 21.67
#